data_AF-A0A950Z926-F1
#
_entry.id   AF-A0A950Z926-F1
#
_cell.length_a   1.000
_cell.length_b   1.000
_cell.length_c   1.000
_cell.angle_alpha   90.00
_cell.angle_beta   90.00
_cell.angle_gamma   90.00
#
_symmetry.space_group_name_H-M   'P 1'
#
loop_
_entity.id
_entity.type
_entity.pdbx_description
1 polymer ?
#
loop_
_entity_poly.entity_id
_entity_poly.type
_entity_poly.pdbx_seq_one_letter_code
_entity_poly.pdbx_strand_id
1 'polypeptide(L)'
;MRHIPNLLTSLRLVLVPCFLVASMQRMYTLAFVLFVTAAVTDIFDGAIARRFNVRSRIGALLDPLADKTLMICGFLYYTFSSVLPRVAIPGWLTFTVFARDFLIVVFVYLLYTRIRVTRFPPSAAGKISTMVQAATLGAAIAANGFLPQVERLADVLFHVSVVTTLFSGWGYLRRASQLLTDEPLAQA
;
A
#
# COMPACT_ATOMS: atom_id res chain seq x y z
N MET A 1 2.33 -27.42 -11.38
CA MET A 1 1.70 -26.43 -10.47
C MET A 1 2.60 -25.19 -10.24
N ARG A 2 3.16 -24.59 -11.30
CA ARG A 2 4.06 -23.41 -11.23
C ARG A 2 3.38 -22.05 -11.52
N HIS A 3 2.07 -22.06 -11.82
CA HIS A 3 1.35 -20.88 -12.34
C HIS A 3 0.33 -20.26 -11.37
N ILE A 4 0.07 -20.88 -10.22
CA ILE A 4 -0.96 -20.43 -9.27
C ILE A 4 -0.65 -19.01 -8.72
N PRO A 5 0.60 -18.69 -8.30
CA PRO A 5 0.90 -17.34 -7.81
C PRO A 5 0.72 -16.29 -8.91
N ASN A 6 1.18 -16.57 -10.13
CA ASN A 6 1.04 -15.63 -11.23
C ASN A 6 -0.44 -15.35 -11.58
N LEU A 7 -1.33 -16.32 -11.42
CA LEU A 7 -2.74 -16.15 -11.76
C LEU A 7 -3.44 -15.19 -10.80
N LEU A 8 -3.17 -15.30 -9.50
CA LEU A 8 -3.80 -14.48 -8.48
C LEU A 8 -3.24 -13.04 -8.47
N THR A 9 -1.93 -12.83 -8.67
CA THR A 9 -1.37 -11.49 -8.90
C THR A 9 -1.94 -10.85 -10.18
N SER A 10 -2.09 -11.63 -11.26
CA SER A 10 -2.68 -11.13 -12.51
C SER A 10 -4.16 -10.79 -12.35
N LEU A 11 -4.92 -11.62 -11.62
CA LEU A 11 -6.31 -11.34 -11.29
C LEU A 11 -6.44 -10.04 -10.51
N ARG A 12 -5.57 -9.79 -9.52
CA ARG A 12 -5.54 -8.54 -8.76
C ARG A 12 -5.33 -7.34 -9.67
N LEU A 13 -4.40 -7.45 -10.61
CA LEU A 13 -4.12 -6.39 -11.59
C LEU A 13 -5.36 -6.05 -12.44
N VAL A 14 -6.19 -7.05 -12.77
CA VAL A 14 -7.46 -6.88 -13.47
C VAL A 14 -8.56 -6.35 -12.55
N LEU A 15 -8.57 -6.71 -11.27
CA LEU A 15 -9.54 -6.21 -10.29
C LEU A 15 -9.39 -4.72 -10.03
N VAL A 16 -8.17 -4.15 -10.11
CA VAL A 16 -7.93 -2.70 -9.91
C VAL A 16 -8.74 -1.82 -10.88
N PRO A 17 -8.67 -1.97 -12.21
CA PRO A 17 -9.47 -1.16 -13.12
C PRO A 17 -10.97 -1.42 -12.94
N CYS A 18 -11.39 -2.67 -12.67
CA CYS A 18 -12.80 -2.95 -12.34
C CYS A 18 -13.26 -2.18 -11.09
N PHE A 19 -12.43 -2.15 -10.05
CA PHE A 19 -12.67 -1.38 -8.83
C PHE A 19 -12.82 0.12 -9.15
N LEU A 20 -11.89 0.69 -9.93
CA LEU A 20 -11.95 2.10 -10.32
C LEU A 20 -13.20 2.42 -11.12
N VAL A 21 -13.57 1.60 -12.10
CA VAL A 21 -14.79 1.79 -12.90
C VAL A 21 -16.03 1.73 -12.01
N ALA A 22 -16.11 0.77 -11.08
CA ALA A 22 -17.21 0.68 -10.13
C ALA A 22 -17.28 1.92 -9.23
N SER A 23 -16.14 2.41 -8.74
CA SER A 23 -16.06 3.65 -7.95
C SER A 23 -16.50 4.88 -8.76
N MET A 24 -16.08 5.00 -10.03
CA MET A 24 -16.46 6.09 -10.95
C MET A 24 -17.96 6.10 -11.25
N GLN A 25 -18.56 4.92 -11.42
CA GLN A 25 -20.00 4.76 -11.62
C GLN A 25 -20.82 4.89 -10.32
N ARG A 26 -20.19 5.25 -9.20
CA ARG A 26 -20.81 5.33 -7.86
C ARG A 26 -21.42 4.01 -7.38
N MET A 27 -20.99 2.88 -7.94
CA MET A 27 -21.36 1.54 -7.50
C MET A 27 -20.51 1.15 -6.27
N TYR A 28 -20.58 1.95 -5.20
CA TYR A 28 -19.66 1.86 -4.06
C TYR A 28 -19.70 0.50 -3.35
N THR A 29 -20.85 -0.17 -3.30
CA THR A 29 -20.94 -1.54 -2.76
C THR A 29 -20.13 -2.52 -3.60
N LEU A 30 -20.22 -2.44 -4.93
CA LEU A 30 -19.42 -3.26 -5.83
C LEU A 30 -17.94 -2.91 -5.70
N ALA A 31 -17.60 -1.62 -5.66
CA ALA A 31 -16.23 -1.16 -5.44
C ALA A 31 -15.64 -1.70 -4.13
N PHE A 32 -16.43 -1.70 -3.04
CA PHE A 32 -16.01 -2.26 -1.75
C PHE A 32 -15.74 -3.76 -1.85
N VAL A 33 -16.65 -4.52 -2.48
CA VAL A 33 -16.46 -5.97 -2.68
C VAL A 33 -15.20 -6.24 -3.50
N LEU A 34 -15.01 -5.54 -4.63
CA LEU A 34 -13.82 -5.68 -5.47
C LEU A 34 -12.53 -5.34 -4.71
N PHE A 35 -12.55 -4.26 -3.92
CA PHE A 35 -11.42 -3.87 -3.07
C PHE A 35 -11.09 -4.95 -2.03
N VAL A 36 -12.09 -5.44 -1.30
CA VAL A 36 -11.89 -6.49 -0.29
C VAL A 36 -11.41 -7.79 -0.93
N THR A 37 -12.01 -8.20 -2.05
CA THR A 37 -11.55 -9.38 -2.80
C THR A 37 -10.09 -9.25 -3.20
N ALA A 38 -9.71 -8.10 -3.79
CA ALA A 38 -8.32 -7.86 -4.20
C ALA A 38 -7.34 -7.88 -3.02
N ALA A 39 -7.70 -7.24 -1.90
CA ALA A 39 -6.87 -7.20 -0.69
C ALA A 39 -6.75 -8.56 0.01
N VAL A 40 -7.83 -9.34 0.06
CA VAL A 40 -7.84 -10.68 0.64
C VAL A 40 -7.01 -11.63 -0.22
N THR A 41 -7.15 -11.57 -1.55
CA THR A 41 -6.34 -12.37 -2.48
C THR A 41 -4.83 -12.14 -2.27
N ASP A 42 -4.41 -10.93 -1.92
CA ASP A 42 -3.01 -10.65 -1.58
C ASP A 42 -2.50 -11.41 -0.35
N ILE A 43 -3.27 -11.36 0.73
CA ILE A 43 -2.89 -12.04 1.97
C ILE A 43 -2.75 -13.54 1.72
N PHE A 44 -3.65 -14.12 0.92
CA PHE A 44 -3.61 -15.53 0.56
C PHE A 44 -2.41 -15.85 -0.34
N ASP A 45 -2.10 -15.05 -1.36
CA ASP A 45 -0.92 -15.23 -2.21
C ASP A 45 0.37 -15.17 -1.39
N GLY A 46 0.50 -14.17 -0.52
CA GLY A 46 1.65 -14.02 0.35
C GLY A 46 1.81 -15.21 1.32
N ALA A 47 0.71 -15.81 1.79
CA ALA A 47 0.74 -17.01 2.63
C ALA A 47 1.12 -18.28 1.85
N ILE A 48 0.53 -18.47 0.67
CA ILE A 48 0.77 -19.64 -0.19
C ILE A 48 2.20 -19.61 -0.73
N ALA A 49 2.66 -18.47 -1.25
CA ALA A 49 4.03 -18.32 -1.78
C ALA A 49 5.10 -18.62 -0.71
N ARG A 50 4.86 -18.25 0.55
CA ARG A 50 5.76 -18.55 1.68
C ARG A 50 5.80 -20.04 2.03
N ARG A 51 4.68 -20.75 1.91
CA ARG A 51 4.61 -22.19 2.25
C ARG A 51 5.19 -23.10 1.16
N PHE A 52 5.01 -22.74 -0.11
CA PHE A 52 5.39 -23.62 -1.21
C PHE A 52 6.76 -23.32 -1.84
N ASN A 53 7.42 -22.21 -1.47
CA ASN A 53 8.73 -21.81 -2.01
C ASN A 53 8.79 -21.73 -3.55
N VAL A 54 7.63 -21.63 -4.21
CA VAL A 54 7.49 -21.51 -5.66
C VAL A 54 7.27 -20.03 -5.98
N ARG A 55 8.35 -19.29 -6.24
CA ARG A 55 8.29 -17.93 -6.80
C ARG A 55 8.81 -17.93 -8.22
N SER A 56 7.98 -17.48 -9.17
CA SER A 56 8.44 -17.19 -10.53
C SER A 56 9.15 -15.83 -10.53
N ARG A 57 10.17 -15.66 -11.38
CA ARG A 57 10.96 -14.41 -11.46
C ARG A 57 10.11 -13.21 -11.88
N ILE A 58 9.12 -13.45 -12.74
CA ILE A 58 8.17 -12.44 -13.23
C ILE A 58 7.11 -12.12 -12.15
N GLY A 59 6.54 -13.14 -11.50
CA GLY A 59 5.57 -12.94 -10.42
C GLY A 59 6.16 -12.19 -9.24
N ALA A 60 7.43 -12.44 -8.88
CA ALA A 60 8.13 -11.72 -7.83
C ALA A 60 8.31 -10.22 -8.11
N LEU A 61 8.33 -9.81 -9.39
CA LEU A 61 8.38 -8.40 -9.79
C LEU A 61 6.97 -7.77 -9.84
N LEU A 62 5.97 -8.55 -10.27
CA LEU A 62 4.58 -8.08 -10.37
C LEU A 62 3.87 -7.98 -9.02
N ASP A 63 4.22 -8.81 -8.05
CA ASP A 63 3.62 -8.82 -6.70
C ASP A 63 3.66 -7.42 -6.04
N PRO A 64 4.85 -6.78 -5.86
CA PRO A 64 4.92 -5.47 -5.21
C PRO A 64 4.23 -4.35 -6.00
N LEU A 65 4.18 -4.48 -7.33
CA LEU A 65 3.51 -3.52 -8.20
C LEU A 65 2.00 -3.61 -8.04
N ALA A 66 1.44 -4.81 -8.15
CA ALA A 66 0.00 -5.04 -8.04
C ALA A 66 -0.53 -4.64 -6.66
N ASP A 67 0.22 -4.94 -5.59
CA ASP A 67 -0.12 -4.53 -4.22
C ASP A 67 -0.27 -3.03 -4.05
N LYS A 68 0.72 -2.28 -4.57
CA LYS A 68 0.68 -0.83 -4.45
C LYS A 68 -0.33 -0.20 -5.39
N THR A 69 -0.62 -0.82 -6.53
CA THR A 69 -1.51 -0.22 -7.53
C THR A 69 -2.92 -0.04 -6.97
N LEU A 70 -3.48 -1.05 -6.28
CA LEU A 70 -4.81 -0.94 -5.66
C LEU A 70 -4.88 0.25 -4.68
N MET A 71 -3.89 0.34 -3.79
CA MET A 71 -3.82 1.41 -2.78
C MET A 71 -3.61 2.78 -3.42
N ILE A 72 -2.65 2.91 -4.33
CA ILE A 72 -2.34 4.15 -5.04
C ILE A 72 -3.57 4.66 -5.80
N CYS A 73 -4.18 3.79 -6.60
CA CYS A 73 -5.36 4.12 -7.40
C CYS A 73 -6.55 4.50 -6.50
N GLY A 74 -6.79 3.75 -5.42
CA GLY A 74 -7.87 4.05 -4.47
C GLY A 74 -7.69 5.39 -3.77
N PHE A 75 -6.51 5.66 -3.20
CA PHE A 75 -6.23 6.94 -2.54
C PHE A 75 -6.33 8.12 -3.52
N LEU A 76 -5.74 7.99 -4.72
CA LEU A 76 -5.83 9.06 -5.73
C LEU A 76 -7.28 9.32 -6.16
N TYR A 77 -8.06 8.27 -6.40
CA TYR A 77 -9.46 8.42 -6.79
C TYR A 77 -10.28 9.10 -5.69
N TYR A 78 -10.24 8.61 -4.45
CA TYR A 78 -11.03 9.16 -3.35
C TYR A 78 -10.53 10.52 -2.84
N THR A 79 -9.35 10.98 -3.28
CA THR A 79 -8.83 12.33 -3.00
C THR A 79 -9.10 13.33 -4.13
N PHE A 80 -8.87 12.94 -5.39
CA PHE A 80 -8.85 13.86 -6.53
C PHE A 80 -10.02 13.71 -7.49
N SER A 81 -10.96 12.78 -7.24
CA SER A 81 -12.16 12.66 -8.07
C SER A 81 -12.92 13.99 -8.11
N SER A 82 -13.16 14.49 -9.32
CA SER A 82 -14.00 15.68 -9.57
C SER A 82 -15.44 15.47 -9.09
N VAL A 83 -15.86 14.21 -9.05
CA VAL A 83 -17.09 13.79 -8.38
C VAL A 83 -16.75 13.51 -6.93
N LEU A 84 -16.97 14.52 -6.07
CA LEU A 84 -16.70 14.41 -4.65
C LEU A 84 -17.60 13.33 -4.03
N PRO A 85 -17.02 12.23 -3.52
CA PRO A 85 -17.75 11.29 -2.69
C PRO A 85 -18.18 12.00 -1.39
N ARG A 86 -19.22 11.48 -0.72
CA ARG A 86 -19.67 11.99 0.58
C ARG A 86 -18.53 12.02 1.60
N VAL A 87 -17.69 10.98 1.60
CA VAL A 87 -16.45 10.92 2.37
C VAL A 87 -15.28 10.94 1.40
N ALA A 88 -14.63 12.09 1.28
CA ALA A 88 -13.41 12.26 0.50
C ALA A 88 -12.18 12.05 1.40
N ILE A 89 -11.17 11.38 0.86
CA ILE A 89 -9.88 11.22 1.55
C ILE A 89 -9.13 12.55 1.43
N PRO A 90 -8.74 13.20 2.55
CA PRO A 90 -8.07 14.48 2.49
C PRO A 90 -6.72 14.42 1.75
N GLY A 91 -6.43 15.45 0.95
CA GLY A 91 -5.20 15.50 0.15
C GLY A 91 -3.92 15.44 0.96
N TRP A 92 -3.92 15.99 2.19
CA TRP A 92 -2.77 15.91 3.10
C TRP A 92 -2.43 14.47 3.52
N LEU A 93 -3.43 13.62 3.73
CA LEU A 93 -3.23 12.22 4.05
C LEU A 93 -2.62 11.48 2.86
N THR A 94 -3.22 11.63 1.68
CA THR A 94 -2.70 11.03 0.43
C THR A 94 -1.26 11.47 0.17
N PHE A 95 -0.97 12.76 0.27
CA PHE A 95 0.39 13.26 0.12
C PHE A 95 1.36 12.66 1.14
N THR A 96 0.97 12.56 2.41
CA THR A 96 1.82 11.98 3.48
C THR A 96 2.14 10.50 3.22
N VAL A 97 1.15 9.71 2.81
CA VAL A 97 1.34 8.29 2.47
C VAL A 97 2.31 8.13 1.30
N PHE A 98 2.10 8.90 0.24
CA PHE A 98 2.94 8.84 -0.96
C PHE A 98 4.35 9.35 -0.71
N ALA A 99 4.49 10.46 0.03
CA ALA A 99 5.79 11.00 0.42
C ALA A 99 6.59 10.00 1.24
N ARG A 100 5.96 9.33 2.23
CA ARG A 100 6.61 8.27 3.01
C ARG A 100 7.10 7.12 2.13
N ASP A 101 6.27 6.69 1.19
CA ASP A 101 6.61 5.59 0.29
C ASP A 101 7.74 5.96 -0.68
N PHE A 102 7.70 7.16 -1.23
CA PHE A 102 8.75 7.69 -2.08
C PHE A 102 10.07 7.82 -1.33
N LEU A 103 10.04 8.37 -0.11
CA LEU A 103 11.23 8.49 0.75
C LEU A 103 11.87 7.12 1.01
N ILE A 104 11.09 6.09 1.35
CA ILE A 104 11.65 4.74 1.57
C ILE A 104 12.36 4.23 0.32
N VAL A 105 11.76 4.39 -0.87
CA VAL A 105 12.36 3.94 -2.13
C VAL A 105 13.66 4.69 -2.41
N VAL A 106 13.68 6.01 -2.26
CA VAL A 106 14.87 6.85 -2.45
C VAL A 106 15.97 6.44 -1.48
N PHE A 107 15.67 6.26 -0.19
CA PHE A 107 16.67 5.86 0.79
C PHE A 107 17.24 4.47 0.52
N VAL A 108 16.40 3.48 0.19
CA VAL A 108 16.88 2.14 -0.19
C VAL A 108 17.77 2.21 -1.43
N TYR A 109 17.41 3.03 -2.42
CA TYR A 109 18.24 3.25 -3.61
C TYR A 109 19.60 3.90 -3.29
N LEU A 110 19.62 4.89 -2.39
CA LEU A 110 20.86 5.52 -1.92
C LEU A 110 21.75 4.50 -1.17
N LEU A 111 21.17 3.69 -0.29
CA LEU A 111 21.93 2.63 0.41
C LEU A 111 22.47 1.59 -0.57
N TYR A 112 21.70 1.21 -1.58
CA TYR A 112 22.14 0.28 -2.62
C TYR A 112 23.31 0.84 -3.43
N THR A 113 23.26 2.12 -3.80
CA THR A 113 24.30 2.77 -4.61
C THR A 113 25.56 3.12 -3.81
N ARG A 114 25.43 3.48 -2.53
CA ARG A 114 26.56 3.89 -1.68
C ARG A 114 27.27 2.72 -0.99
N ILE A 115 26.51 1.85 -0.33
CA ILE A 115 27.04 0.81 0.56
C ILE A 115 26.67 -0.61 0.10
N ARG A 116 26.15 -0.75 -1.13
CA ARG A 116 25.75 -2.04 -1.74
C ARG A 116 24.80 -2.87 -0.88
N VAL A 117 24.03 -2.25 0.01
CA VAL A 117 23.00 -2.95 0.79
C VAL A 117 21.91 -3.43 -0.16
N THR A 118 21.81 -4.75 -0.28
CA THR A 118 20.84 -5.41 -1.17
C THR A 118 19.59 -5.88 -0.42
N ARG A 119 19.61 -5.88 0.92
CA ARG A 119 18.50 -6.36 1.75
C ARG A 119 18.17 -5.34 2.84
N PHE A 120 17.03 -4.69 2.68
CA PHE A 120 16.48 -3.79 3.69
C PHE A 120 15.08 -4.29 4.09
N PRO A 121 14.96 -5.09 5.16
CA PRO A 121 13.71 -5.77 5.49
C PRO A 121 12.65 -4.75 5.97
N PRO A 122 11.37 -4.97 5.62
CA PRO A 122 10.30 -4.09 6.05
C PRO A 122 10.13 -4.10 7.58
N SER A 123 10.01 -2.92 8.18
CA SER A 123 9.80 -2.74 9.61
C SER A 123 8.37 -3.14 10.02
N ALA A 124 8.19 -3.59 11.27
CA ALA A 124 6.88 -3.88 11.83
C ALA A 124 5.96 -2.64 11.78
N ALA A 125 6.51 -1.44 12.05
CA ALA A 125 5.81 -0.18 11.93
C ALA A 125 5.29 0.08 10.49
N GLY A 126 6.07 -0.26 9.46
CA GLY A 126 5.64 -0.15 8.07
C GLY A 126 4.50 -1.10 7.71
N LYS A 127 4.51 -2.32 8.24
CA LYS A 127 3.39 -3.26 8.08
C LYS A 127 2.12 -2.76 8.75
N ILE A 128 2.23 -2.26 9.98
CA ILE A 128 1.07 -1.68 10.69
C ILE A 128 0.52 -0.49 9.92
N SER A 129 1.38 0.44 9.48
CA SER A 129 0.93 1.63 8.75
C SER A 129 0.23 1.26 7.43
N THR A 130 0.72 0.27 6.69
CA THR A 130 0.04 -0.20 5.45
C THR A 130 -1.29 -0.89 5.73
N MET A 131 -1.40 -1.68 6.80
CA MET A 131 -2.70 -2.24 7.22
C MET A 131 -3.70 -1.17 7.62
N VAL A 132 -3.26 -0.14 8.37
CA VAL A 132 -4.10 1.01 8.74
C VAL A 132 -4.54 1.78 7.50
N GLN A 133 -3.65 2.01 6.52
CA GLN A 133 -4.01 2.64 5.26
C GLN A 133 -5.05 1.84 4.47
N ALA A 134 -4.92 0.52 4.41
CA ALA A 134 -5.91 -0.34 3.75
C ALA A 134 -7.27 -0.28 4.45
N ALA A 135 -7.28 -0.33 5.79
CA ALA A 135 -8.50 -0.16 6.58
C ALA A 135 -9.14 1.23 6.37
N THR A 136 -8.31 2.26 6.26
CA THR A 136 -8.73 3.65 6.01
C THR A 136 -9.44 3.78 4.67
N LEU A 137 -8.83 3.25 3.60
CA LEU A 137 -9.42 3.26 2.27
C LEU A 137 -10.72 2.43 2.25
N GLY A 138 -10.72 1.24 2.84
CA GLY A 138 -11.92 0.41 2.98
C GLY A 138 -13.07 1.12 3.71
N ALA A 139 -12.77 1.78 4.83
CA ALA A 139 -13.76 2.55 5.59
C ALA A 139 -14.32 3.73 4.78
N ALA A 140 -13.47 4.45 4.04
CA ALA A 140 -13.92 5.52 3.15
C ALA A 140 -14.86 4.99 2.05
N ILE A 141 -14.52 3.85 1.43
CA ILE A 141 -15.39 3.22 0.41
C ILE A 141 -16.72 2.79 1.03
N ALA A 142 -16.71 2.12 2.18
CA ALA A 142 -17.91 1.65 2.88
C ALA A 142 -18.84 2.79 3.31
N ALA A 143 -18.26 3.89 3.82
CA ALA A 143 -18.99 5.09 4.23
C ALA A 143 -19.74 5.74 3.06
N ASN A 144 -19.17 5.68 1.87
CA ASN A 144 -19.80 6.20 0.65
C ASN A 144 -20.88 5.28 0.06
N GLY A 145 -20.83 3.98 0.35
CA GLY A 145 -21.74 3.00 -0.23
C GLY A 145 -22.92 2.65 0.65
N PHE A 146 -22.70 1.73 1.58
CA PHE A 146 -23.76 1.02 2.29
C PHE A 146 -23.72 1.20 3.81
N LEU A 147 -22.66 1.81 4.37
CA LEU A 147 -22.53 2.06 5.81
C LEU A 147 -22.19 3.53 6.10
N PRO A 148 -23.10 4.50 5.86
CA PRO A 148 -22.82 5.91 6.16
C PRO A 148 -22.42 6.18 7.61
N GLN A 149 -22.81 5.31 8.55
CA GLN A 149 -22.47 5.42 9.97
C GLN A 149 -20.96 5.30 10.24
N VAL A 150 -20.20 4.68 9.34
CA VAL A 150 -18.73 4.54 9.49
C VAL A 150 -17.96 5.80 9.07
N GLU A 151 -18.63 6.87 8.66
CA GLU A 151 -18.02 8.16 8.31
C GLU A 151 -17.10 8.69 9.43
N ARG A 152 -17.58 8.69 10.69
CA ARG A 152 -16.77 9.10 11.85
C ARG A 152 -15.56 8.19 12.06
N LEU A 153 -15.72 6.89 11.82
CA LEU A 153 -14.63 5.94 11.92
C LEU A 153 -13.58 6.19 10.82
N ALA A 154 -14.01 6.47 9.60
CA ALA A 154 -13.11 6.81 8.49
C ALA A 154 -12.29 8.06 8.81
N ASP A 155 -12.90 9.09 9.39
CA ASP A 155 -12.20 10.32 9.79
C ASP A 155 -11.15 10.07 10.90
N VAL A 156 -11.51 9.29 11.93
CA VAL A 156 -10.54 8.84 12.94
C VAL A 156 -9.40 8.04 12.28
N LEU A 157 -9.72 7.14 11.36
CA LEU A 157 -8.73 6.36 10.62
C LEU A 157 -7.82 7.24 9.75
N PHE A 158 -8.29 8.37 9.22
CA PHE A 158 -7.41 9.32 8.50
C PHE A 158 -6.28 9.82 9.38
N HIS A 159 -6.61 10.25 10.60
CA HIS A 159 -5.64 10.77 11.56
C HIS A 159 -4.69 9.65 12.05
N VAL A 160 -5.23 8.48 12.39
CA VAL A 160 -4.42 7.31 12.79
C VAL A 160 -3.48 6.88 11.65
N SER A 161 -3.96 6.90 10.41
CA SER A 161 -3.17 6.56 9.22
C SER A 161 -1.98 7.51 9.06
N VAL A 162 -2.16 8.82 9.21
CA VAL A 162 -1.03 9.76 9.15
C VAL A 162 -0.05 9.54 10.30
N VAL A 163 -0.53 9.41 11.54
CA VAL A 163 0.35 9.21 12.70
C VAL A 163 1.21 7.95 12.52
N THR A 164 0.59 6.83 12.14
CA THR A 164 1.33 5.58 11.89
C THR A 164 2.27 5.68 10.69
N THR A 165 1.88 6.41 9.64
CA THR A 165 2.71 6.65 8.45
C THR A 165 3.95 7.45 8.79
N LEU A 166 3.81 8.54 9.54
CA LEU A 166 4.93 9.38 9.98
C LEU A 166 5.86 8.59 10.92
N PHE A 167 5.30 7.85 11.88
CA PHE A 167 6.08 7.01 12.79
C PHE A 167 6.88 5.94 12.04
N SER A 168 6.25 5.27 11.07
CA SER A 168 6.94 4.32 10.20
C SER A 168 8.04 5.00 9.38
N GLY A 169 7.76 6.16 8.78
CA GLY A 169 8.73 6.92 7.98
C GLY A 169 9.96 7.28 8.80
N TRP A 170 9.75 7.86 9.98
CA TRP A 170 10.83 8.16 10.93
C TRP A 170 11.68 6.93 11.29
N GLY A 171 11.03 5.80 11.59
CA GLY A 171 11.72 4.55 11.93
C GLY A 171 12.61 4.03 10.79
N TYR A 172 12.20 4.21 9.54
CA TYR A 172 13.03 3.86 8.39
C TYR A 172 14.19 4.83 8.18
N LEU A 173 13.94 6.13 8.28
CA LEU A 173 14.97 7.16 8.14
C LEU A 173 16.09 6.96 9.16
N ARG A 174 15.75 6.72 10.43
CA ARG A 174 16.74 6.49 11.49
C ARG A 174 17.59 5.25 11.25
N ARG A 175 16.99 4.14 10.79
CA ARG A 175 17.74 2.92 10.45
C ARG A 175 18.65 3.13 9.25
N ALA A 176 18.16 3.85 8.23
CA ALA A 176 18.95 4.16 7.05
C ALA A 176 20.12 5.10 7.37
N SER A 177 19.92 6.11 8.22
CA SER A 177 20.98 7.03 8.63
C SER A 177 22.04 6.33 9.47
N GLN A 178 21.66 5.43 10.38
CA GLN A 178 22.61 4.63 11.17
C GLN A 178 23.53 3.80 10.27
N LEU A 179 22.97 3.13 9.25
CA LEU A 179 23.75 2.35 8.30
C LEU A 179 24.72 3.18 7.46
N LEU A 180 24.41 4.46 7.20
CA LEU A 180 25.30 5.38 6.49
C LEU A 180 26.41 5.94 7.40
N THR A 181 26.16 6.06 8.71
CA THR A 181 27.12 6.58 9.68
C THR A 181 28.06 5.50 10.22
N ASP A 182 27.57 4.26 10.36
CA ASP A 182 28.32 3.13 10.91
C ASP A 182 29.33 2.52 9.90
N GLU A 183 29.25 2.86 8.61
CA GLU A 183 30.39 2.71 7.69
C GLU A 183 31.24 3.99 7.72
N PRO A 184 32.39 4.00 8.43
CA PRO A 184 33.37 5.03 8.17
C PRO A 184 33.87 4.85 6.74
N LEU A 185 34.40 5.93 6.20
CA LEU A 185 35.27 6.02 5.02
C LEU A 185 36.40 4.96 5.04
N ALA A 186 36.09 3.66 4.92
CA ALA A 186 37.04 2.57 4.95
C ALA A 186 37.67 2.30 3.56
N GLN A 187 37.40 3.18 2.60
CA GLN A 187 37.99 3.17 1.26
C GLN A 187 38.23 4.61 0.76
N ALA A 188 38.79 5.48 1.61
CA ALA A 188 39.40 6.74 1.20
C ALA A 188 40.91 6.68 1.43
#